data_AF-A0A849D9C2-F1
#
_entry.id   AF-A0A849D9C2-F1
#
_cell.length_a   1.000
_cell.length_b   1.000
_cell.length_c   1.000
_cell.angle_alpha   90.00
_cell.angle_beta   90.00
_cell.angle_gamma   90.00
#
_symmetry.space_group_name_H-M   'P 1'
#
loop_
_entity.id
_entity.type
_entity.pdbx_description
1 polymer ?
#
loop_
_entity_poly.entity_id
_entity_poly.type
_entity_poly.pdbx_seq_one_letter_code
_entity_poly.pdbx_strand_id
1 'polypeptide(L)' 'IEVLCRAELENLKALQASQFALEVDFNDIREGSKFLPVMLRQKPETVQSAQIMVEKVEYLVMRQ' A
#
# COMPACT_ATOMS: atom_id res chain seq x y z
N ILE A 1 4.60 -4.79 5.10
CA ILE A 1 4.46 -3.68 4.14
C ILE A 1 4.66 -2.39 4.91
N GLU A 2 5.46 -1.47 4.38
CA GLU A 2 5.83 -0.23 5.04
C GLU A 2 5.41 0.98 4.20
N VAL A 3 4.99 2.05 4.86
CA VAL A 3 4.59 3.31 4.21
C VAL A 3 5.36 4.44 4.88
N LEU A 4 6.10 5.20 4.07
CA LEU A 4 6.77 6.42 4.50
C LEU A 4 5.82 7.61 4.28
N CYS A 5 5.55 8.38 5.32
CA CYS A 5 4.62 9.50 5.25
C CYS A 5 5.20 10.80 5.80
N ARG A 6 4.72 11.92 5.25
CA ARG A 6 5.05 13.28 5.68
C ARG A 6 3.79 14.01 6.15
N ALA A 7 3.83 14.53 7.36
CA ALA A 7 2.79 15.34 7.96
C ALA A 7 3.39 16.24 9.07
N GLU A 8 2.56 17.10 9.66
CA GLU A 8 2.94 17.83 10.87
C GLU A 8 3.17 16.87 12.05
N LEU A 9 4.06 17.25 12.97
CA LEU A 9 4.47 16.37 14.07
C LEU A 9 3.31 15.90 14.95
N GLU A 10 2.34 16.77 15.23
CA GLU A 10 1.16 16.43 16.03
C GLU A 10 0.30 15.37 15.34
N ASN A 11 0.12 15.50 14.02
CA ASN A 11 -0.61 14.54 13.20
C ASN A 11 0.13 13.19 13.08
N LEU A 12 1.47 13.21 13.01
CA LEU A 12 2.28 11.99 12.98
C LEU A 12 2.15 11.18 14.28
N LYS A 13 2.02 11.84 15.44
CA LYS A 13 1.84 11.16 16.73
C LYS A 13 0.47 10.48 16.87
N ALA A 14 -0.55 11.03 16.21
CA ALA A 14 -1.92 10.51 16.24
C ALA A 14 -2.23 9.51 15.11
N LEU A 15 -1.25 9.27 14.22
CA LEU A 15 -1.42 8.45 13.03
C LEU A 15 -1.66 6.98 13.39
N GLN A 16 -2.60 6.34 12.70
CA GLN A 16 -2.87 4.91 12.83
C GLN A 16 -2.81 4.20 11.50
N ALA A 17 -2.30 2.96 11.50
CA ALA A 17 -2.20 2.15 10.29
C ALA A 17 -3.55 1.89 9.62
N SER A 18 -4.64 1.83 10.41
CA SER A 18 -6.02 1.64 9.95
C SER A 18 -6.56 2.78 9.08
N GLN A 19 -5.91 3.94 9.09
CA GLN A 19 -6.29 5.09 8.28
C GLN A 19 -5.70 5.04 6.86
N PHE A 20 -4.90 4.02 6.57
CA PHE A 20 -4.32 3.76 5.26
C PHE A 20 -5.03 2.56 4.62
N ALA A 21 -5.30 2.65 3.33
CA ALA A 21 -5.76 1.52 2.53
C ALA A 21 -4.75 1.25 1.41
N LEU A 22 -4.22 0.03 1.42
CA LEU A 22 -3.33 -0.50 0.39
C LEU A 22 -4.08 -1.61 -0.34
N GLU A 23 -4.01 -1.63 -1.65
CA GLU A 23 -4.67 -2.62 -2.49
C GLU A 23 -3.72 -3.22 -3.52
N VAL A 24 -4.10 -4.41 -4.00
CA VAL A 24 -3.52 -5.07 -5.16
C VAL A 24 -4.67 -5.45 -6.09
N ASP A 25 -4.47 -5.34 -7.40
CA ASP A 25 -5.47 -5.74 -8.38
C ASP A 25 -5.09 -7.10 -8.99
N PHE A 26 -5.93 -8.12 -8.80
CA PHE A 26 -5.71 -9.43 -9.39
C PHE A 26 -5.96 -9.46 -10.91
N ASN A 27 -6.64 -8.45 -11.47
CA ASN A 27 -6.76 -8.33 -12.92
C ASN A 27 -5.44 -7.89 -13.57
N ASP A 28 -4.49 -7.33 -12.80
CA ASP A 28 -3.13 -7.00 -13.25
C ASP A 28 -2.20 -8.21 -13.27
N ILE A 29 -2.69 -9.41 -12.95
CA ILE A 29 -1.95 -10.65 -13.14
C ILE A 29 -1.66 -10.84 -14.64
N ARG A 30 -0.40 -10.64 -15.00
CA ARG A 30 0.12 -11.04 -16.32
C ARG A 30 0.60 -12.48 -16.25
N GLU A 31 0.37 -13.26 -17.31
CA GLU A 31 0.89 -14.62 -17.41
C GLU A 31 2.41 -14.64 -17.14
N GLY A 32 2.84 -15.49 -16.21
CA GLY A 32 4.24 -15.62 -15.80
C GLY A 32 4.72 -14.62 -14.74
N SER A 33 3.92 -13.62 -14.36
CA SER A 33 4.24 -12.78 -13.20
C SER A 33 3.96 -13.53 -11.90
N LYS A 34 4.85 -13.37 -10.92
CA LYS A 34 4.63 -13.79 -9.52
C LYS A 34 4.40 -12.61 -8.59
N PHE A 35 4.41 -11.40 -9.13
CA PHE A 35 4.36 -10.17 -8.34
C PHE A 35 3.17 -9.31 -8.77
N LEU A 36 2.50 -8.74 -7.78
CA LEU A 36 1.45 -7.74 -7.96
C LEU A 36 1.92 -6.38 -7.45
N PRO A 37 1.68 -5.29 -8.20
CA PRO A 37 1.95 -3.96 -7.72
C PRO A 37 1.03 -3.62 -6.55
N VAL A 38 1.60 -3.06 -5.49
CA VAL A 38 0.84 -2.53 -4.36
C VAL A 38 0.52 -1.07 -4.65
N MET A 39 -0.74 -0.68 -4.46
CA MET A 39 -1.22 0.66 -4.68
C MET A 39 -1.75 1.26 -3.39
N LEU A 40 -1.42 2.52 -3.13
CA LEU A 40 -1.99 3.28 -2.03
C LEU A 40 -3.30 3.89 -2.48
N ARG A 41 -4.41 3.38 -1.96
CA ARG A 41 -5.76 3.88 -2.25
C ARG A 41 -6.17 5.02 -1.36
N GLN A 42 -5.86 4.90 -0.07
CA GLN A 42 -6.26 5.86 0.93
C GLN A 42 -5.10 6.18 1.87
N LYS A 43 -5.00 7.46 2.20
CA LYS A 43 -4.21 7.98 3.31
C LYS A 43 -5.07 9.01 4.06
N PRO A 44 -4.77 9.29 5.34
CA PRO A 44 -5.41 10.38 6.06
C PRO A 44 -5.26 11.73 5.34
N GLU A 45 -6.25 12.61 5.47
CA GLU A 45 -6.19 13.97 4.91
C GLU A 45 -5.05 14.81 5.52
N THR A 46 -4.73 14.55 6.79
CA THR A 46 -3.65 15.22 7.52
C THR A 46 -2.25 14.84 7.02
N VAL A 47 -2.13 13.80 6.19
CA VAL A 47 -0.87 13.37 5.57
C VAL A 47 -0.68 14.09 4.25
N GLN A 48 0.40 14.86 4.11
CA GLN A 48 0.70 15.64 2.90
C GLN A 48 1.19 14.74 1.77
N SER A 49 2.06 13.77 2.09
CA SER A 49 2.54 12.76 1.15
C SER A 49 2.72 11.40 1.83
N ALA A 50 2.52 10.34 1.06
CA ALA A 50 2.77 8.97 1.50
C ALA A 50 3.36 8.18 0.33
N GLN A 51 4.38 7.37 0.62
CA GLN A 51 5.09 6.53 -0.34
C GLN A 51 5.11 5.10 0.19
N ILE A 52 4.75 4.15 -0.66
CA ILE A 52 4.84 2.73 -0.34
C ILE A 52 6.29 2.32 -0.52
N MET A 53 6.89 1.69 0.49
CA MET A 53 8.28 1.24 0.43
C MET A 53 8.40 -0.15 -0.22
N VAL A 54 7.31 -0.92 -0.20
CA VAL A 54 7.20 -2.23 -0.85
C VAL A 54 6.27 -2.11 -2.05
N GLU A 55 6.85 -1.86 -3.23
CA GLU A 55 6.08 -1.59 -4.45
C GLU A 55 5.37 -2.83 -5.00
N LYS A 56 5.84 -4.03 -4.65
CA LYS A 56 5.32 -5.29 -5.17
C LYS A 56 5.27 -6.37 -4.10
N VAL A 57 4.24 -7.20 -4.15
CA VAL A 57 4.10 -8.39 -3.29
C VAL A 57 4.09 -9.65 -4.15
N GLU A 58 4.73 -10.71 -3.65
CA GLU A 58 4.65 -12.02 -4.28
C GLU A 58 3.29 -12.67 -3.99
N TYR A 59 2.73 -13.39 -4.96
CA TYR A 59 1.49 -14.14 -4.79
C TYR A 59 1.60 -15.54 -5.39
N LEU A 60 0.73 -16.44 -4.90
CA LEU A 60 0.57 -17.79 -5.41
C LEU A 60 -0.88 -17.98 -5.83
N VAL A 61 -1.10 -18.41 -7.08
CA VAL A 61 -2.43 -18.82 -7.56
C VAL A 61 -2.61 -20.31 -7.28
N MET A 62 -3.57 -20.64 -6.43
CA MET A 62 -4.00 -22.02 -6.21
C MET A 62 -5.07 -22.35 -7.25
N ARG A 63 -4.84 -23.37 -8.09
CA ARG A 63 -5.88 -23.88 -9.00
C ARG A 63 -6.91 -24.64 -8.15
N GLN A 64 -8.17 -24.20 -8.20
CA GLN A 64 -9.32 -24.98 -7.74
C GLN A 64 -9.66 -26.05 -8.77
#